data_AF-A0A1V6PPS1-F1
#
_entry.id   AF-A0A1V6PPS1-F1
#
_cell.length_a   1.000
_cell.length_b   1.000
_cell.length_c   1.000
_cell.angle_alpha   90.00
_cell.angle_beta   90.00
_cell.angle_gamma   90.00
#
_symmetry.space_group_name_H-M   'P 1'
#
loop_
_entity.id
_entity.type
_entity.pdbx_description
1 polymer ?
#
loop_
_entity_poly.entity_id
_entity_poly.type
_entity_poly.pdbx_seq_one_letter_code
_entity_poly.pdbx_strand_id
1 'polypeptide(L)'
;MGISSLAGSLLCIKLNQDSPQLEKLTSKMEAAFPAPIPAALPSLTTREAITDTLQRIVLAFDTNDKTLFESSFVTDAVFDLDGHVLNGLDEICNQSFDIVSKLDTTHFISSLRLNYVEGASTASMTASALSQHYRQNTGKIPGATNFTCGSLYHLDVVRGFKVSKLQFNVVEFALTRRNRKRIKRAGFLAQKYQGFGPHTLMHHSVPLLPAALRASVATAIAATSPAMPRRIGLRQQDYLAG
;
A
#
# COMPACT_ATOMS: atom_id res chain seq x y z
N MET A 1 -34.37 21.45 -41.59
CA MET A 1 -34.03 20.52 -40.49
C MET A 1 -32.88 21.13 -39.73
N GLY A 2 -33.17 21.80 -38.60
CA GLY A 2 -32.16 22.43 -37.74
C GLY A 2 -32.03 21.61 -36.46
N ILE A 3 -30.80 21.16 -36.17
CA ILE A 3 -30.43 20.52 -34.91
C ILE A 3 -29.83 21.59 -34.01
N SER A 4 -30.53 21.91 -32.93
CA SER A 4 -30.07 22.74 -31.82
C SER A 4 -29.07 21.96 -30.97
N SER A 5 -27.87 22.51 -30.76
CA SER A 5 -26.91 22.03 -29.77
C SER A 5 -26.96 22.96 -28.56
N LEU A 6 -27.45 22.45 -27.43
CA LEU A 6 -27.33 23.12 -26.14
C LEU A 6 -25.86 23.06 -25.69
N ALA A 7 -25.16 24.18 -25.77
CA ALA A 7 -23.93 24.39 -25.01
C ALA A 7 -24.30 24.69 -23.55
N GLY A 8 -24.04 23.74 -22.66
CA GLY A 8 -24.15 23.92 -21.22
C GLY A 8 -23.10 24.93 -20.74
N SER A 9 -23.58 26.07 -20.24
CA SER A 9 -22.76 27.12 -19.65
C SER A 9 -22.03 26.60 -18.40
N LEU A 10 -20.72 26.33 -18.54
CA LEU A 10 -19.82 26.16 -17.41
C LEU A 10 -19.58 27.55 -16.80
N LEU A 11 -20.33 27.89 -15.75
CA LEU A 11 -20.11 29.09 -14.96
C LEU A 11 -18.80 28.93 -14.17
N CYS A 12 -17.68 29.30 -14.81
CA CYS A 12 -16.39 29.46 -14.16
C CYS A 12 -16.47 30.64 -13.18
N ILE A 13 -16.74 30.37 -11.91
CA ILE A 13 -16.60 31.36 -10.84
C ILE A 13 -15.11 31.67 -10.72
N LYS A 14 -14.68 32.83 -11.25
CA LYS A 14 -13.38 33.42 -10.91
C LYS A 14 -13.43 33.80 -9.42
N LEU A 15 -12.98 32.91 -8.55
CA LEU A 15 -12.76 33.24 -7.14
C LEU A 15 -11.54 34.16 -7.05
N ASN A 16 -11.78 35.38 -6.59
CA ASN A 16 -10.73 36.35 -6.31
C ASN A 16 -9.95 35.87 -5.08
N GLN A 17 -8.66 35.58 -5.26
CA GLN A 17 -7.83 34.93 -4.22
C GLN A 17 -7.61 35.82 -2.98
N ASP A 18 -7.82 37.13 -3.12
CA ASP A 18 -7.63 38.11 -2.04
C ASP A 18 -8.93 38.44 -1.29
N SER A 19 -9.99 37.65 -1.46
CA SER A 19 -11.25 37.88 -0.74
C SER A 19 -11.13 37.42 0.72
N PRO A 20 -11.40 38.29 1.72
CA PRO A 20 -11.46 37.89 3.13
C PRO A 20 -12.50 36.80 3.40
N GLN A 21 -13.49 36.64 2.51
CA GLN A 21 -14.46 35.56 2.59
C GLN A 21 -13.87 34.21 2.18
N LEU A 22 -12.88 34.19 1.28
CA LEU A 22 -12.21 32.97 0.85
C LEU A 22 -11.31 32.43 1.96
N GLU A 23 -10.60 33.29 2.70
CA GLU A 23 -9.86 32.92 3.92
C GLU A 23 -10.80 32.37 5.01
N LYS A 24 -11.96 33.01 5.21
CA LYS A 24 -12.96 32.55 6.20
C LYS A 24 -13.66 31.25 5.80
N LEU A 25 -13.76 30.97 4.49
CA LEU A 25 -14.28 29.72 3.95
C LEU A 25 -13.24 28.61 3.99
N THR A 26 -11.99 28.89 3.63
CA THR A 26 -10.88 27.94 3.76
C THR A 26 -10.63 27.59 5.21
N SER A 27 -10.63 28.56 6.14
CA SER A 27 -10.48 28.29 7.58
C SER A 27 -11.63 27.45 8.16
N LYS A 28 -12.85 27.57 7.61
CA LYS A 28 -14.00 26.73 7.98
C LYS A 28 -13.98 25.35 7.33
N MET A 29 -13.37 25.21 6.15
CA MET A 29 -13.24 23.93 5.43
C MET A 29 -12.01 23.13 5.87
N GLU A 30 -10.90 23.78 6.25
CA GLU A 30 -9.73 23.15 6.86
C GLU A 30 -10.02 22.59 8.25
N ALA A 31 -10.96 23.21 8.97
CA ALA A 31 -11.44 22.74 10.27
C ALA A 31 -12.40 21.53 10.19
N ALA A 32 -12.69 21.01 8.99
CA ALA A 32 -13.66 19.94 8.77
C ALA A 32 -13.01 18.65 8.26
N PHE A 33 -11.94 18.18 8.89
CA PHE A 33 -11.83 16.73 9.07
C PHE A 33 -12.84 16.35 10.16
N PRO A 34 -13.64 15.30 9.96
CA PRO A 34 -14.75 15.00 10.85
C PRO A 34 -14.21 14.68 12.25
N ALA A 35 -15.10 14.81 13.25
CA ALA A 35 -14.84 14.47 14.64
C ALA A 35 -14.00 13.18 14.82
N PRO A 36 -13.26 13.04 15.94
CA PRO A 36 -12.42 11.87 16.21
C PRO A 36 -13.10 10.56 15.82
N ILE A 37 -12.38 9.68 15.11
CA ILE A 37 -12.94 8.42 14.66
C ILE A 37 -13.21 7.57 15.91
N PRO A 38 -14.47 7.16 16.17
CA PRO A 38 -14.79 6.43 17.38
C PRO A 38 -14.13 5.04 17.35
N ALA A 39 -13.38 4.73 18.42
CA ALA A 39 -12.78 3.41 18.60
C ALA A 39 -13.80 2.29 18.89
N ALA A 40 -15.02 2.65 19.27
CA ALA A 40 -16.12 1.72 19.50
C ALA A 40 -17.35 2.18 18.72
N LEU A 41 -17.87 1.28 17.88
CA LEU A 41 -19.11 1.48 17.15
C LEU A 41 -20.25 0.73 17.85
N PRO A 42 -21.42 1.38 18.05
CA PRO A 42 -22.57 0.69 18.62
C PRO A 42 -23.13 -0.35 17.64
N SER A 43 -23.72 -1.41 18.18
CA SER A 43 -24.56 -2.36 17.43
C SER A 43 -23.85 -3.21 16.37
N LEU A 44 -22.51 -3.36 16.44
CA LEU A 44 -21.81 -4.33 15.59
C LEU A 44 -22.17 -5.77 16.03
N THR A 45 -22.46 -6.63 15.06
CA THR A 45 -22.42 -8.07 15.28
C THR A 45 -21.00 -8.51 15.63
N THR A 46 -20.83 -9.69 16.23
CA THR A 46 -19.51 -10.22 16.59
C THR A 46 -18.56 -10.29 15.37
N ARG A 47 -19.06 -10.71 14.20
CA ARG A 47 -18.25 -10.78 12.97
C ARG A 47 -17.83 -9.40 12.46
N GLU A 48 -18.73 -8.42 12.56
CA GLU A 48 -18.42 -7.03 12.21
C GLU A 48 -17.40 -6.44 13.19
N ALA A 49 -17.54 -6.68 14.49
CA ALA A 49 -16.60 -6.22 15.51
C ALA A 49 -15.20 -6.84 15.32
N ILE A 50 -15.09 -8.12 14.93
CA ILE A 50 -13.81 -8.73 14.56
C ILE A 50 -13.22 -8.06 13.31
N THR A 51 -14.04 -7.82 12.29
CA THR A 51 -13.59 -7.19 11.04
C THR A 51 -13.14 -5.74 11.26
N ASP A 52 -13.84 -5.03 12.15
CA ASP A 52 -13.56 -3.65 12.53
C ASP A 52 -12.16 -3.49 13.15
N THR A 53 -11.61 -4.52 13.80
CA THR A 53 -10.24 -4.48 14.33
C THR A 53 -9.20 -4.11 13.26
N LEU A 54 -9.31 -4.70 12.06
CA LEU A 54 -8.42 -4.38 10.94
C LEU A 54 -8.73 -2.99 10.37
N GLN A 55 -10.00 -2.60 10.32
CA GLN A 55 -10.40 -1.28 9.84
C GLN A 55 -9.85 -0.17 10.72
N ARG A 56 -9.91 -0.32 12.05
CA ARG A 56 -9.33 0.63 13.01
C ARG A 56 -7.82 0.76 12.84
N ILE A 57 -7.10 -0.35 12.60
CA ILE A 57 -5.64 -0.31 12.33
C ILE A 57 -5.33 0.54 11.10
N VAL A 58 -5.98 0.25 9.97
CA VAL A 58 -5.66 0.95 8.71
C VAL A 58 -6.12 2.40 8.69
N LEU A 59 -7.31 2.68 9.27
CA LEU A 59 -7.79 4.04 9.43
C LEU A 59 -6.89 4.84 10.36
N ALA A 60 -6.37 4.23 11.43
CA ALA A 60 -5.46 4.90 12.33
C ALA A 60 -4.14 5.31 11.64
N PHE A 61 -3.61 4.47 10.75
CA PHE A 61 -2.46 4.86 9.91
C PHE A 61 -2.80 6.03 8.98
N ASP A 62 -3.92 5.93 8.27
CA ASP A 62 -4.33 6.92 7.27
C ASP A 62 -4.72 8.28 7.88
N THR A 63 -5.10 8.29 9.16
CA THR A 63 -5.55 9.49 9.89
C THR A 63 -4.61 9.95 11.00
N ASN A 64 -3.49 9.24 11.22
CA ASN A 64 -2.57 9.50 12.33
C ASN A 64 -3.30 9.52 13.69
N ASP A 65 -4.15 8.52 13.95
CA ASP A 65 -4.90 8.39 15.20
C ASP A 65 -4.30 7.27 16.07
N LYS A 66 -3.37 7.65 16.96
CA LYS A 66 -2.70 6.70 17.86
C LYS A 66 -3.69 6.01 18.81
N THR A 67 -4.73 6.70 19.26
CA THR A 67 -5.70 6.14 20.19
C THR A 67 -6.53 5.05 19.49
N LEU A 68 -6.94 5.30 18.26
CA LEU A 68 -7.62 4.32 17.43
C LEU A 68 -6.72 3.12 17.14
N PHE A 69 -5.44 3.36 16.86
CA PHE A 69 -4.46 2.30 16.65
C PHE A 69 -4.33 1.39 17.87
N GLU A 70 -4.01 1.95 19.04
CA GLU A 70 -3.83 1.22 20.30
C GLU A 70 -5.09 0.46 20.73
N SER A 71 -6.27 1.00 20.43
CA SER A 71 -7.53 0.33 20.71
C SER A 71 -7.66 -1.03 20.01
N SER A 72 -6.94 -1.23 18.90
CA SER A 72 -7.06 -2.41 18.03
C SER A 72 -6.24 -3.60 18.49
N PHE A 73 -5.27 -3.40 19.38
CA PHE A 73 -4.31 -4.42 19.81
C PHE A 73 -4.48 -4.80 21.28
N VAL A 74 -4.07 -6.02 21.62
CA VAL A 74 -3.70 -6.38 23.00
C VAL A 74 -2.28 -5.89 23.30
N THR A 75 -1.95 -5.74 24.58
CA THR A 75 -0.66 -5.17 25.02
C THR A 75 0.54 -6.01 24.62
N ASP A 76 0.38 -7.33 24.54
CA ASP A 76 1.39 -8.33 24.19
C ASP A 76 1.27 -8.79 22.73
N ALA A 77 0.64 -7.99 21.86
CA ALA A 77 0.46 -8.34 20.46
C ALA A 77 1.79 -8.53 19.73
N VAL A 78 1.80 -9.41 18.73
CA VAL A 78 2.93 -9.62 17.83
C VAL A 78 2.61 -9.06 16.45
N PHE A 79 3.53 -8.28 15.90
CA PHE A 79 3.40 -7.75 14.54
C PHE A 79 4.59 -8.14 13.69
N ASP A 80 4.36 -8.99 12.70
CA ASP A 80 5.34 -9.46 11.73
C ASP A 80 5.21 -8.67 10.41
N LEU A 81 6.21 -7.83 10.15
CA LEU A 81 6.36 -7.04 8.93
C LEU A 81 7.33 -7.74 7.97
N ASP A 82 6.82 -8.71 7.22
CA ASP A 82 7.58 -9.47 6.21
C ASP A 82 8.88 -10.11 6.78
N GLY A 83 8.79 -10.70 7.96
CA GLY A 83 9.89 -11.31 8.71
C GLY A 83 10.53 -10.40 9.76
N HIS A 84 10.19 -9.11 9.78
CA HIS A 84 10.59 -8.19 10.85
C HIS A 84 9.55 -8.20 11.97
N VAL A 85 9.85 -8.94 13.04
CA VAL A 85 8.91 -9.18 14.14
C VAL A 85 9.07 -8.14 15.24
N LEU A 86 7.96 -7.47 15.57
CA LEU A 86 7.81 -6.53 16.69
C LEU A 86 6.95 -7.18 17.78
N ASN A 87 7.40 -7.10 19.03
CA ASN A 87 6.78 -7.78 20.17
C ASN A 87 6.26 -6.76 21.19
N GLY A 88 4.95 -6.80 21.42
CA GLY A 88 4.26 -5.89 22.33
C GLY A 88 3.86 -4.58 21.67
N LEU A 89 2.79 -3.98 22.21
CA LEU A 89 2.17 -2.78 21.65
C LEU A 89 3.13 -1.59 21.63
N ASP A 90 4.01 -1.45 22.63
CA ASP A 90 4.99 -0.37 22.67
C ASP A 90 5.97 -0.44 21.51
N GLU A 91 6.47 -1.65 21.19
CA GLU A 91 7.39 -1.85 20.07
C GLU A 91 6.68 -1.60 18.74
N ILE A 92 5.46 -2.10 18.62
CA ILE A 92 4.59 -1.89 17.46
C ILE A 92 4.34 -0.40 17.22
N CYS A 93 4.01 0.36 18.27
CA CYS A 93 3.81 1.80 18.17
C CYS A 93 5.09 2.53 17.75
N ASN A 94 6.21 2.28 18.44
CA ASN A 94 7.45 3.00 18.24
C ASN A 94 8.12 2.70 16.88
N GLN A 95 8.04 1.45 16.41
CA GLN A 95 8.75 0.98 15.22
C GLN A 95 7.87 0.85 13.98
N SER A 96 6.54 0.94 14.11
CA SER A 96 5.61 0.93 12.97
C SER A 96 4.76 2.20 12.93
N PHE A 97 3.89 2.40 13.92
CA PHE A 97 2.92 3.50 13.90
C PHE A 97 3.61 4.87 13.80
N ASP A 98 4.56 5.18 14.68
CA ASP A 98 5.24 6.48 14.74
C ASP A 98 6.07 6.83 13.50
N ILE A 99 6.38 5.83 12.65
CA ILE A 99 7.06 6.02 11.37
C ILE A 99 6.04 6.33 10.28
N VAL A 100 4.99 5.50 10.18
CA VAL A 100 3.97 5.61 9.13
C VAL A 100 3.07 6.82 9.34
N SER A 101 2.79 7.19 10.59
CA SER A 101 1.91 8.30 10.96
C SER A 101 2.41 9.69 10.54
N LYS A 102 3.69 9.79 10.15
CA LYS A 102 4.32 11.01 9.60
C LYS A 102 4.20 11.10 8.07
N LEU A 103 3.59 10.12 7.42
CA LEU A 103 3.43 10.02 5.98
C LEU A 103 1.98 10.31 5.60
N ASP A 104 1.76 10.75 4.36
CA ASP A 104 0.39 10.73 3.83
C ASP A 104 0.14 9.31 3.32
N THR A 105 -0.78 8.59 3.95
CA THR A 105 -1.03 7.19 3.62
C THR A 105 -2.47 6.92 3.23
N THR A 106 -2.66 5.87 2.45
CA THR A 106 -3.97 5.30 2.17
C THR A 106 -3.85 3.80 2.04
N HIS A 107 -4.65 3.06 2.80
CA HIS A 107 -4.67 1.61 2.81
C HIS A 107 -6.03 1.08 2.30
N PHE A 108 -6.01 0.37 1.18
CA PHE A 108 -7.18 -0.29 0.63
C PHE A 108 -7.19 -1.76 1.04
N ILE A 109 -8.16 -2.14 1.86
CA ILE A 109 -8.36 -3.53 2.29
C ILE A 109 -9.47 -4.18 1.45
N SER A 110 -9.24 -5.40 1.01
CA SER A 110 -10.16 -6.18 0.17
C SER A 110 -10.06 -7.67 0.45
N SER A 111 -11.00 -8.44 -0.07
CA SER A 111 -10.99 -9.91 -0.02
C SER A 111 -10.88 -10.47 1.41
N LEU A 112 -11.56 -9.84 2.37
CA LEU A 112 -11.54 -10.27 3.76
C LEU A 112 -12.18 -11.65 3.88
N ARG A 113 -11.50 -12.57 4.56
CA ARG A 113 -12.02 -13.89 4.92
C ARG A 113 -11.85 -14.11 6.40
N LEU A 114 -12.98 -14.10 7.11
CA LEU A 114 -13.05 -14.30 8.56
C LEU A 114 -13.40 -15.75 8.87
N ASN A 115 -12.50 -16.42 9.58
CA ASN A 115 -12.72 -17.71 10.22
C ASN A 115 -13.05 -17.51 11.70
N TYR A 116 -14.33 -17.63 12.04
CA TYR A 116 -14.85 -17.48 13.40
C TYR A 116 -16.00 -18.47 13.60
N VAL A 117 -15.99 -19.13 14.76
CA VAL A 117 -17.04 -20.03 15.24
C VAL A 117 -17.77 -19.32 16.38
N GLU A 118 -19.11 -19.31 16.35
CA GLU A 118 -19.90 -18.59 17.35
C GLU A 118 -19.58 -19.06 18.77
N GLY A 119 -19.38 -18.09 19.68
CA GLY A 119 -18.99 -18.33 21.08
C GLY A 119 -17.49 -18.59 21.31
N ALA A 120 -16.67 -18.70 20.26
CA ALA A 120 -15.23 -18.91 20.41
C ALA A 120 -14.52 -17.67 21.01
N SER A 121 -13.43 -17.90 21.75
CA SER A 121 -12.60 -16.82 22.32
C SER A 121 -11.61 -16.22 21.32
N THR A 122 -11.46 -16.83 20.15
CA THR A 122 -10.49 -16.46 19.13
C THR A 122 -11.11 -16.53 17.74
N ALA A 123 -10.59 -15.72 16.82
CA ALA A 123 -10.89 -15.76 15.41
C ALA A 123 -9.60 -15.53 14.61
N SER A 124 -9.59 -15.94 13.34
CA SER A 124 -8.53 -15.57 12.41
C SER A 124 -9.11 -14.94 11.15
N MET A 125 -8.36 -14.02 10.56
CA MET A 125 -8.78 -13.28 9.37
C MET A 125 -7.64 -13.14 8.38
N THR A 126 -7.96 -13.27 7.10
CA THR A 126 -7.04 -12.92 6.00
C THR A 126 -7.61 -11.78 5.19
N ALA A 127 -6.76 -10.93 4.64
CA ALA A 127 -7.16 -9.88 3.70
C ALA A 127 -6.06 -9.56 2.69
N SER A 128 -6.44 -8.96 1.56
CA SER A 128 -5.50 -8.32 0.64
C SER A 128 -5.44 -6.82 0.94
N ALA A 129 -4.24 -6.26 0.96
CA ALA A 129 -4.01 -4.84 1.20
C ALA A 129 -3.21 -4.21 0.06
N LEU A 130 -3.66 -3.04 -0.41
CA LEU A 130 -2.90 -2.15 -1.26
C LEU A 130 -2.67 -0.85 -0.50
N SER A 131 -1.41 -0.52 -0.20
CA SER A 131 -1.05 0.68 0.53
C SER A 131 -0.27 1.65 -0.36
N GLN A 132 -0.54 2.93 -0.18
CA GLN A 132 0.20 4.02 -0.80
C GLN A 132 0.76 4.91 0.30
N HIS A 133 2.06 5.17 0.22
CA HIS A 133 2.78 6.01 1.17
C HIS A 133 3.46 7.14 0.41
N TYR A 134 3.11 8.37 0.75
CA TYR A 134 3.77 9.57 0.26
C TYR A 134 4.51 10.24 1.41
N ARG A 135 5.48 11.09 1.08
CA ARG A 135 6.04 11.97 2.11
C ARG A 135 4.95 12.91 2.62
N GLN A 136 5.10 13.34 3.86
CA GLN A 136 4.20 14.27 4.52
C GLN A 136 3.81 15.44 3.59
N ASN A 137 2.51 15.71 3.48
CA ASN A 137 1.91 16.78 2.68
C ASN A 137 2.19 16.72 1.17
N THR A 138 2.59 15.56 0.63
CA THR A 138 2.86 15.38 -0.81
C THR A 138 1.86 14.48 -1.52
N GLY A 139 0.96 13.79 -0.81
CA GLY A 139 -0.01 12.86 -1.38
C GLY A 139 -0.98 13.49 -2.37
N LYS A 140 -1.24 14.80 -2.24
CA LYS A 140 -2.10 15.57 -3.16
C LYS A 140 -1.34 16.18 -4.35
N ILE A 141 -0.01 16.10 -4.37
CA ILE A 141 0.82 16.73 -5.42
C ILE A 141 0.90 15.77 -6.63
N PRO A 142 0.45 16.19 -7.83
CA PRO A 142 0.52 15.35 -9.02
C PRO A 142 1.95 14.89 -9.33
N GLY A 143 2.13 13.57 -9.45
CA GLY A 143 3.43 12.97 -9.76
C GLY A 143 4.44 12.99 -8.62
N ALA A 144 3.99 13.22 -7.37
CA ALA A 144 4.81 13.01 -6.18
C ALA A 144 5.38 11.59 -6.15
N THR A 145 6.57 11.46 -5.57
CA THR A 145 7.18 10.13 -5.37
C THR A 145 6.43 9.43 -4.24
N ASN A 146 6.04 8.19 -4.50
CA ASN A 146 5.38 7.35 -3.52
C ASN A 146 6.01 5.97 -3.45
N PHE A 147 5.71 5.30 -2.36
CA PHE A 147 5.92 3.88 -2.17
C PHE A 147 4.55 3.19 -2.17
N THR A 148 4.32 2.33 -3.16
CA THR A 148 3.09 1.53 -3.27
C THR A 148 3.42 0.07 -2.99
N CYS A 149 2.64 -0.58 -2.15
CA CYS A 149 2.88 -1.94 -1.71
C CYS A 149 1.59 -2.77 -1.76
N GLY A 150 1.66 -3.95 -2.36
CA GLY A 150 0.62 -4.98 -2.31
C GLY A 150 1.01 -6.06 -1.31
N SER A 151 0.13 -6.42 -0.39
CA SER A 151 0.42 -7.35 0.71
C SER A 151 -0.76 -8.25 1.06
N LEU A 152 -0.45 -9.39 1.68
CA LEU A 152 -1.42 -10.32 2.25
C LEU A 152 -1.35 -10.26 3.77
N TYR A 153 -2.48 -9.93 4.38
CA TYR A 153 -2.62 -9.80 5.81
C TYR A 153 -3.16 -11.10 6.40
N HIS A 154 -2.57 -11.51 7.51
CA HIS A 154 -3.08 -12.57 8.38
C HIS A 154 -3.17 -12.02 9.80
N LEU A 155 -4.32 -12.20 10.43
CA LEU A 155 -4.61 -11.68 11.76
C LEU A 155 -5.16 -12.78 12.65
N ASP A 156 -4.70 -12.81 13.90
CA ASP A 156 -5.37 -13.50 14.99
C ASP A 156 -6.02 -12.46 15.91
N VAL A 157 -7.29 -12.68 16.22
CA VAL A 157 -8.11 -11.79 17.04
C VAL A 157 -8.59 -12.56 18.27
N VAL A 158 -8.51 -11.93 19.43
CA VAL A 158 -8.96 -12.48 20.70
C VAL A 158 -10.20 -11.75 21.22
N ARG A 159 -10.79 -12.30 22.29
CA ARG A 159 -11.91 -11.69 23.02
C ARG A 159 -11.65 -10.21 23.32
N GLY A 160 -12.70 -9.40 23.22
CA GLY A 160 -12.60 -7.95 23.30
C GLY A 160 -12.27 -7.29 21.95
N PHE A 161 -12.29 -8.06 20.85
CA PHE A 161 -12.08 -7.58 19.49
C PHE A 161 -10.75 -6.83 19.38
N LYS A 162 -9.69 -7.53 19.75
CA LYS A 162 -8.32 -7.03 19.71
C LYS A 162 -7.42 -8.03 19.01
N VAL A 163 -6.50 -7.49 18.21
CA VAL A 163 -5.50 -8.25 17.47
C VAL A 163 -4.39 -8.68 18.43
N SER A 164 -4.14 -10.00 18.48
CA SER A 164 -3.02 -10.60 19.18
C SER A 164 -1.85 -10.91 18.26
N LYS A 165 -2.13 -11.16 16.97
CA LYS A 165 -1.10 -11.33 15.96
C LYS A 165 -1.51 -10.64 14.67
N LEU A 166 -0.59 -9.90 14.10
CA LEU A 166 -0.70 -9.27 12.79
C LEU A 166 0.50 -9.68 11.96
N GLN A 167 0.28 -10.22 10.77
CA GLN A 167 1.34 -10.57 9.84
C GLN A 167 1.04 -9.97 8.48
N PHE A 168 1.99 -9.19 7.96
CA PHE A 168 1.95 -8.58 6.65
C PHE A 168 3.04 -9.18 5.79
N ASN A 169 2.66 -9.99 4.80
CA ASN A 169 3.59 -10.54 3.83
C ASN A 169 3.52 -9.68 2.56
N VAL A 170 4.64 -9.09 2.16
CA VAL A 170 4.65 -8.25 0.96
C VAL A 170 4.73 -9.13 -0.28
N VAL A 171 3.77 -8.94 -1.19
CA VAL A 171 3.69 -9.70 -2.45
C VAL A 171 4.24 -8.89 -3.62
N GLU A 172 4.09 -7.58 -3.61
CA GLU A 172 4.59 -6.70 -4.67
C GLU A 172 4.96 -5.31 -4.15
N PHE A 173 6.07 -4.77 -4.68
CA PHE A 173 6.44 -3.37 -4.52
C PHE A 173 6.39 -2.63 -5.86
N ALA A 174 5.73 -1.48 -5.86
CA ALA A 174 5.78 -0.52 -6.96
C ALA A 174 6.28 0.83 -6.43
N LEU A 175 7.52 1.17 -6.78
CA LEU A 175 7.98 2.56 -6.76
C LEU A 175 7.58 3.21 -8.08
N THR A 176 6.87 4.34 -8.03
CA THR A 176 6.41 5.03 -9.24
C THR A 176 7.59 5.34 -10.19
N ARG A 177 7.40 4.96 -11.47
CA ARG A 177 8.43 4.77 -12.53
C ARG A 177 9.37 5.94 -12.83
N ARG A 178 9.12 7.16 -12.33
CA ARG A 178 9.99 8.33 -12.62
C ARG A 178 11.42 8.18 -12.08
N ASN A 179 11.70 7.22 -11.20
CA ASN A 179 13.05 6.94 -10.69
C ASN A 179 13.77 5.71 -11.27
N ARG A 180 13.14 4.82 -12.06
CA ARG A 180 13.87 3.70 -12.69
C ARG A 180 15.00 4.18 -13.60
N LYS A 181 14.84 5.33 -14.26
CA LYS A 181 15.89 5.92 -15.13
C LYS A 181 16.99 6.65 -14.36
N ARG A 182 16.73 7.12 -13.13
CA ARG A 182 17.71 7.80 -12.28
C ARG A 182 18.59 6.80 -11.50
N ILE A 183 18.00 5.69 -11.04
CA ILE A 183 18.72 4.60 -10.35
C ILE A 183 19.65 3.83 -11.30
N LYS A 184 19.31 3.70 -12.60
CA LYS A 184 20.25 3.13 -13.59
C LYS A 184 21.46 4.02 -13.89
N ARG A 185 21.45 5.31 -13.52
CA ARG A 185 22.58 6.25 -13.71
C ARG A 185 23.37 6.52 -12.43
N ALA A 186 22.79 6.28 -11.26
CA ALA A 186 23.47 6.36 -9.98
C ALA A 186 23.48 4.95 -9.37
N GLY A 187 24.57 4.20 -9.57
CA GLY A 187 24.77 2.85 -9.03
C GLY A 187 24.91 2.79 -7.51
N PHE A 188 24.09 3.54 -6.77
CA PHE A 188 24.19 3.71 -5.33
C PHE A 188 22.83 4.20 -4.82
N LEU A 189 22.11 3.36 -4.05
CA LEU A 189 21.00 3.69 -3.10
C LEU A 189 19.97 2.55 -2.89
N ALA A 190 20.28 1.29 -3.21
CA ALA A 190 19.50 0.16 -2.67
C ALA A 190 19.83 -0.14 -1.19
N GLN A 191 20.91 0.44 -0.66
CA GLN A 191 21.45 0.10 0.66
C GLN A 191 20.89 0.95 1.82
N LYS A 192 20.05 1.96 1.55
CA LYS A 192 19.55 2.87 2.61
C LYS A 192 18.16 2.49 3.17
N TYR A 193 17.60 1.37 2.71
CA TYR A 193 16.41 0.71 3.28
C TYR A 193 16.80 -0.62 3.97
N GLN A 194 17.89 -0.62 4.74
CA GLN A 194 18.44 -1.77 5.47
C GLN A 194 17.66 -2.14 6.75
N GLY A 195 16.32 -2.06 6.71
CA GLY A 195 15.44 -2.65 7.73
C GLY A 195 14.76 -3.94 7.28
N PHE A 196 14.68 -4.18 5.97
CA PHE A 196 14.06 -5.38 5.41
C PHE A 196 15.16 -6.37 5.05
N GLY A 197 15.15 -7.50 5.76
CA GLY A 197 16.09 -8.60 5.56
C GLY A 197 16.03 -9.18 4.13
N PRO A 198 17.04 -9.95 3.72
CA PRO A 198 17.04 -10.61 2.43
C PRO A 198 15.84 -11.58 2.33
N HIS A 199 15.02 -11.39 1.30
CA HIS A 199 13.87 -12.23 0.99
C HIS A 199 14.22 -13.72 1.05
N THR A 200 13.67 -14.41 2.03
CA THR A 200 13.58 -15.86 2.01
C THR A 200 12.25 -16.18 1.32
N LEU A 201 12.32 -16.76 0.12
CA LEU A 201 11.19 -17.45 -0.50
C LEU A 201 10.75 -18.56 0.46
N MET A 202 9.71 -18.30 1.25
CA MET A 202 9.07 -19.32 2.07
C MET A 202 8.39 -20.34 1.14
N HIS A 203 9.11 -21.42 0.83
CA HIS A 203 8.50 -22.64 0.31
C HIS A 203 7.58 -23.20 1.40
N HIS A 204 6.26 -23.06 1.20
CA HIS A 204 5.31 -23.82 2.00
C HIS A 204 5.48 -25.31 1.70
N SER A 205 5.89 -26.05 2.72
CA SER A 205 5.92 -27.51 2.75
C SER A 205 4.49 -28.06 2.66
N VAL A 206 4.10 -28.53 1.48
CA VAL A 206 2.96 -29.44 1.30
C VAL A 206 3.49 -30.88 1.36
N PRO A 207 2.86 -31.82 2.07
CA PRO A 207 3.41 -33.16 2.24
C PRO A 207 3.31 -33.99 0.94
N LEU A 208 4.48 -34.50 0.54
CA LEU A 208 4.78 -35.72 -0.22
C LEU A 208 3.69 -36.32 -1.13
N LEU A 209 3.89 -36.17 -2.45
CA LEU A 209 3.50 -37.16 -3.48
C LEU A 209 4.69 -37.41 -4.44
N PRO A 210 4.77 -38.60 -5.10
CA PRO A 210 6.03 -39.23 -5.50
C PRO A 210 6.76 -38.60 -6.70
N ALA A 211 8.06 -38.90 -6.75
CA ALA A 211 9.12 -38.29 -7.54
C ALA A 211 9.11 -38.59 -9.07
N ALA A 212 7.95 -38.50 -9.73
CA ALA A 212 7.85 -38.74 -11.17
C ALA A 212 7.06 -37.66 -11.92
N LEU A 213 7.43 -36.39 -11.76
CA LEU A 213 7.18 -35.34 -12.76
C LEU A 213 7.96 -34.05 -12.42
N ARG A 214 9.21 -33.93 -12.87
CA ARG A 214 9.97 -32.66 -12.85
C ARG A 214 10.74 -32.51 -14.16
N ALA A 215 10.17 -31.75 -15.10
CA ALA A 215 10.85 -31.23 -16.27
C ALA A 215 10.60 -29.71 -16.37
N SER A 216 11.67 -28.96 -16.12
CA SER A 216 12.05 -27.59 -16.54
C SER A 216 10.96 -26.52 -16.80
N VAL A 217 10.95 -25.49 -15.95
CA VAL A 217 10.62 -24.10 -16.35
C VAL A 217 11.85 -23.23 -16.10
N ALA A 218 12.93 -23.51 -16.85
CA ALA A 218 14.13 -22.69 -16.93
C ALA A 218 14.40 -22.19 -18.36
N THR A 219 13.36 -22.13 -19.21
CA THR A 219 13.46 -21.69 -20.61
C THR A 219 12.36 -20.70 -21.00
N ALA A 220 12.23 -19.59 -20.28
CA ALA A 220 11.32 -18.50 -20.67
C ALA A 220 11.74 -17.10 -20.18
N ILE A 221 13.04 -16.82 -20.03
CA ILE A 221 13.57 -15.43 -19.93
C ILE A 221 14.90 -15.36 -20.70
N ALA A 222 14.87 -15.72 -21.99
CA ALA A 222 16.02 -15.58 -22.90
C ALA A 222 15.63 -15.15 -24.33
N ALA A 223 14.41 -14.64 -24.54
CA ALA A 223 13.98 -14.14 -25.84
C ALA A 223 13.03 -12.95 -25.66
N THR A 224 13.59 -11.74 -25.58
CA THR A 224 12.99 -10.46 -26.03
C THR A 224 13.91 -9.29 -25.65
N SER A 225 14.98 -9.11 -26.42
CA SER A 225 15.64 -7.82 -26.58
C SER A 225 16.33 -7.80 -27.95
N PRO A 226 15.80 -7.08 -28.95
CA PRO A 226 16.56 -6.84 -30.17
C PRO A 226 17.63 -5.78 -29.86
N ALA A 227 18.90 -6.20 -29.96
CA ALA A 227 20.05 -5.30 -29.96
C ALA A 227 20.07 -4.51 -31.28
N MET A 228 20.18 -3.19 -31.17
CA MET A 228 20.52 -2.27 -32.26
C MET A 228 21.91 -2.60 -32.84
N PRO A 229 22.08 -2.66 -34.17
CA PRO A 229 23.41 -2.75 -34.77
C PRO A 229 24.11 -1.38 -34.77
N ARG A 230 25.39 -1.40 -34.38
CA ARG A 230 26.32 -0.27 -34.48
C ARG A 230 26.54 0.10 -35.95
N ARG A 231 26.40 1.39 -36.26
CA ARG A 231 26.92 2.04 -37.48
C ARG A 231 28.45 1.89 -37.54
N ILE A 232 28.94 1.22 -38.57
CA ILE A 232 30.30 1.42 -39.10
C ILE A 232 30.12 1.98 -40.50
N GLY A 233 30.65 3.17 -40.73
CA GLY A 233 30.70 3.80 -42.04
C GLY A 233 31.94 3.34 -42.78
N LEU A 234 31.76 2.91 -44.03
CA LEU A 234 32.79 2.95 -45.07
C LEU A 234 32.16 3.50 -46.35
N ARG A 235 32.98 4.30 -47.04
CA ARG A 235 32.69 5.17 -48.18
C ARG A 235 32.67 4.39 -49.51
N GLN A 236 31.72 4.78 -50.36
CA GLN A 236 31.86 5.23 -51.77
C GLN A 236 32.35 4.28 -52.89
N GLN A 237 31.72 4.51 -54.07
CA GLN A 237 32.03 4.05 -55.45
C GLN A 237 31.42 2.71 -55.87
N ASP A 238 30.87 2.47 -57.07
CA ASP A 238 30.39 3.23 -58.24
C ASP A 238 29.64 2.21 -59.15
N TYR A 239 28.99 2.69 -60.24
CA TYR A 239 28.43 1.98 -61.42
C TYR A 239 27.03 1.35 -61.28
N LEU A 240 25.98 1.92 -61.88
CA LEU A 240 25.57 1.98 -63.31
C LEU A 240 25.00 0.66 -63.88
N ALA A 241 23.80 0.82 -64.45
CA ALA A 241 23.18 0.10 -65.56
C ALA A 241 22.66 -1.33 -65.35
N GLY A 242 21.40 -1.52 -65.74
CA GLY A 242 20.67 -2.79 -65.82
C GLY A 242 19.19 -2.60 -65.58
#